data_AF-A0A926AR43-F1
#
_entry.id   AF-A0A926AR43-F1
#
_cell.length_a   1.000
_cell.length_b   1.000
_cell.length_c   1.000
_cell.angle_alpha   90.00
_cell.angle_beta   90.00
_cell.angle_gamma   90.00
#
_symmetry.space_group_name_H-M   'P 1'
#
loop_
_entity.id
_entity.type
_entity.pdbx_description
1 polymer ?
#
loop_
_entity_poly.entity_id
_entity_poly.type
_entity_poly.pdbx_seq_one_letter_code
_entity_poly.pdbx_strand_id
1 'polypeptide(L)'
;MTFANKLINTLFPAATERNKPFLIEKLERNQHQKINYNRWLQTSEPRTFNETIYLAYKLKKHRKQKVSEILIFHSQYSQTLLIPYHHSLENYKFQYYFDYVKDSILSIGYHTTLAEREINDRETHIETTERYYLGFSDEFRVGGRIHQLYGSLLLELQLLTLKCLRLTGFVVKQLRE
;
A
#
# COMPACT_ATOMS: atom_id res chain seq x y z
N MET A 1 17.82 -1.51 10.84
CA MET A 1 16.36 -1.73 11.00
C MET A 1 15.63 -0.39 10.89
N THR A 2 14.45 -0.37 10.28
CA THR A 2 13.61 0.83 10.07
C THR A 2 12.71 1.15 11.27
N PHE A 3 12.41 2.44 11.48
CA PHE A 3 11.50 2.91 12.54
C PHE A 3 10.09 2.29 12.42
N ALA A 4 9.57 2.14 11.19
CA ALA A 4 8.30 1.49 10.93
C ALA A 4 8.26 0.06 11.51
N ASN A 5 9.34 -0.71 11.38
CA ASN A 5 9.41 -2.07 11.93
C ASN A 5 9.46 -2.06 13.46
N LYS A 6 10.08 -1.07 14.11
CA LYS A 6 9.97 -0.92 15.57
C LYS A 6 8.53 -0.61 16.00
N LEU A 7 7.84 0.27 15.28
CA LEU A 7 6.46 0.65 15.62
C LEU A 7 5.48 -0.49 15.37
N ILE A 8 5.63 -1.22 14.26
CA ILE A 8 4.88 -2.47 13.99
C ILE A 8 5.18 -3.51 15.08
N ASN A 9 6.44 -3.81 15.38
CA ASN A 9 6.80 -4.77 16.44
C ASN A 9 6.40 -4.33 17.87
N THR A 10 5.96 -3.08 18.07
CA THR A 10 5.44 -2.56 19.35
C THR A 10 3.92 -2.69 19.42
N LEU A 11 3.22 -2.58 18.28
CA LEU A 11 1.77 -2.76 18.17
C LEU A 11 1.38 -4.24 17.93
N PHE A 12 2.29 -5.00 17.34
CA PHE A 12 2.16 -6.41 16.95
C PHE A 12 3.50 -7.11 17.27
N PRO A 13 3.71 -7.59 18.51
CA PRO A 13 4.98 -8.19 18.91
C PRO A 13 5.34 -9.41 18.06
N ALA A 14 6.59 -9.47 17.60
CA ALA A 14 7.08 -10.55 16.74
C ALA A 14 7.02 -11.90 17.46
N ALA A 15 6.23 -12.83 16.95
CA ALA A 15 6.05 -14.16 17.55
C ALA A 15 7.35 -15.00 17.52
N THR A 16 7.49 -15.85 18.54
CA THR A 16 8.44 -16.98 18.60
C THR A 16 8.20 -17.99 17.46
N GLU A 17 9.08 -18.97 17.29
CA GLU A 17 9.32 -19.78 16.08
C GLU A 17 8.13 -20.44 15.36
N ARG A 18 6.91 -20.40 15.92
CA ARG A 18 5.61 -20.58 15.24
C ARG A 18 5.33 -19.50 14.15
N ASN A 19 6.35 -18.81 13.66
CA ASN A 19 6.24 -17.56 12.88
C ASN A 19 6.72 -17.71 11.43
N LYS A 20 6.56 -18.91 10.86
CA LYS A 20 6.56 -19.11 9.41
C LYS A 20 5.14 -18.83 8.89
N PRO A 21 4.98 -18.15 7.75
CA PRO A 21 3.66 -17.97 7.16
C PRO A 21 3.05 -19.31 6.79
N PHE A 22 1.76 -19.46 7.08
CA PHE A 22 0.98 -20.67 6.82
C PHE A 22 0.85 -20.92 5.31
N LEU A 23 0.69 -19.84 4.53
CA LEU A 23 0.71 -19.85 3.08
C LEU A 23 1.37 -18.57 2.54
N ILE A 24 2.23 -18.72 1.54
CA ILE A 24 2.56 -17.65 0.59
C ILE A 24 2.06 -18.10 -0.77
N GLU A 25 1.26 -17.27 -1.43
CA GLU A 25 0.74 -17.51 -2.77
C GLU A 25 0.86 -16.27 -3.66
N LYS A 26 0.72 -16.46 -4.97
CA LYS A 26 0.66 -15.35 -5.93
C LYS A 26 -0.65 -14.59 -5.74
N LEU A 27 -0.57 -13.27 -5.60
CA LEU A 27 -1.75 -12.41 -5.43
C LEU A 27 -2.53 -12.28 -6.73
N GLU A 28 -3.59 -13.07 -6.85
CA GLU A 28 -4.56 -12.95 -7.93
C GLU A 28 -5.97 -12.62 -7.41
N ARG A 29 -6.71 -11.85 -8.21
CA ARG A 29 -8.13 -11.53 -7.99
C ARG A 29 -9.02 -12.54 -8.73
N ASN A 30 -9.97 -13.14 -8.03
CA ASN A 30 -10.97 -14.01 -8.64
C ASN A 30 -11.97 -13.20 -9.49
N GLN A 31 -12.80 -13.87 -10.30
CA GLN A 31 -13.72 -13.16 -11.20
C GLN A 31 -14.75 -12.30 -10.46
N HIS A 32 -15.27 -12.75 -9.31
CA HIS A 32 -16.23 -11.97 -8.52
C HIS A 32 -15.61 -10.67 -7.97
N GLN A 33 -14.37 -10.74 -7.47
CA GLN A 33 -13.60 -9.56 -7.07
C GLN A 33 -13.37 -8.60 -8.25
N LYS A 34 -12.94 -9.12 -9.41
CA LYS A 34 -12.74 -8.31 -10.63
C LYS A 34 -14.03 -7.62 -11.09
N ILE A 35 -15.15 -8.33 -11.10
CA ILE A 35 -16.47 -7.78 -11.49
C ILE A 35 -16.90 -6.67 -10.53
N ASN A 36 -16.78 -6.88 -9.21
CA ASN A 36 -17.22 -5.89 -8.23
C ASN A 36 -16.27 -4.67 -8.14
N TYR A 37 -14.96 -4.87 -8.34
CA TYR A 37 -14.01 -3.79 -8.53
C TYR A 37 -14.37 -2.95 -9.77
N ASN A 38 -14.62 -3.59 -10.92
CA ASN A 38 -15.03 -2.88 -12.14
C ASN A 38 -16.35 -2.12 -11.98
N ARG A 39 -17.32 -2.67 -11.22
CA ARG A 39 -18.56 -1.96 -10.84
C ARG A 39 -18.26 -0.74 -9.96
N TRP A 40 -17.42 -0.90 -8.95
CA TRP A 40 -17.01 0.16 -8.03
C TRP A 40 -16.29 1.32 -8.75
N LEU A 41 -15.47 1.02 -9.76
CA LEU A 41 -14.84 2.01 -10.64
C LEU A 41 -15.83 2.88 -11.44
N GLN A 42 -17.07 2.43 -11.66
CA GLN A 42 -18.13 3.23 -12.31
C GLN A 42 -18.91 4.12 -11.33
N THR A 43 -18.61 4.05 -10.03
CA THR A 43 -19.24 4.90 -9.00
C THR A 43 -18.41 6.16 -8.72
N SER A 44 -18.93 7.07 -7.90
CA SER A 44 -18.15 8.20 -7.38
C SER A 44 -17.18 7.81 -6.25
N GLU A 45 -17.30 6.63 -5.64
CA GLU A 45 -16.49 6.23 -4.48
C GLU A 45 -14.96 6.28 -4.70
N PRO A 46 -14.38 5.82 -5.83
CA PRO A 46 -12.93 5.88 -6.02
C PRO A 46 -12.40 7.31 -5.96
N ARG A 47 -13.15 8.25 -6.55
CA ARG A 47 -12.82 9.67 -6.53
C ARG A 47 -12.97 10.26 -5.14
N THR A 48 -14.13 10.09 -4.49
CA THR A 48 -14.38 10.63 -3.15
C THR A 48 -13.37 10.12 -2.12
N PHE A 49 -12.99 8.85 -2.20
CA PHE A 49 -12.04 8.23 -1.27
C PHE A 49 -10.61 8.73 -1.50
N ASN A 50 -10.17 8.83 -2.76
CA ASN A 50 -8.89 9.43 -3.12
C ASN A 50 -8.82 10.92 -2.71
N GLU A 51 -9.86 11.71 -2.96
CA GLU A 51 -9.95 13.12 -2.55
C GLU A 51 -9.86 13.28 -1.03
N THR A 52 -10.53 12.40 -0.27
CA THR A 52 -10.47 12.36 1.21
C THR A 52 -9.05 12.09 1.71
N ILE A 53 -8.38 11.06 1.17
CA ILE A 53 -7.00 10.69 1.55
C ILE A 53 -6.00 11.80 1.17
N TYR A 54 -6.18 12.41 0.00
CA TYR A 54 -5.36 13.54 -0.48
C TYR A 54 -5.53 14.81 0.35
N LEU A 55 -6.76 15.11 0.79
CA LEU A 55 -7.06 16.21 1.72
C LEU A 55 -6.41 15.96 3.08
N ALA A 56 -6.52 14.74 3.62
CA ALA A 56 -5.85 14.36 4.87
C ALA A 56 -4.31 14.46 4.75
N TYR A 57 -3.73 14.02 3.63
CA TYR A 57 -2.31 14.19 3.31
C TYR A 57 -1.88 15.67 3.33
N LYS A 58 -2.64 16.56 2.68
CA LYS A 58 -2.39 18.01 2.71
C LYS A 58 -2.44 18.57 4.13
N LEU A 59 -3.49 18.28 4.89
CA LEU A 59 -3.68 18.80 6.26
C LEU A 59 -2.55 18.36 7.19
N LYS A 60 -2.12 17.09 7.11
CA LYS A 60 -1.01 16.56 7.90
C LYS A 60 0.33 17.15 7.48
N LYS A 61 0.60 17.28 6.16
CA LYS A 61 1.82 17.90 5.62
C LYS A 61 1.99 19.36 6.05
N HIS A 62 0.90 20.12 6.13
CA HIS A 62 0.91 21.51 6.60
C HIS A 62 0.83 21.65 8.14
N ARG A 63 0.93 20.55 8.90
CA ARG A 63 0.87 20.51 10.38
C ARG A 63 -0.39 21.16 11.00
N LYS A 64 -1.48 21.31 10.25
CA LYS A 64 -2.67 22.06 10.69
C LYS A 64 -3.62 21.29 11.62
N GLN A 65 -3.41 19.99 11.82
CA GLN A 65 -4.20 19.15 12.73
C GLN A 65 -3.31 18.16 13.50
N LYS A 66 -3.62 17.92 14.78
CA LYS A 66 -3.09 16.79 15.55
C LYS A 66 -3.82 15.48 15.23
N VAL A 67 -5.13 15.55 14.97
CA VAL A 67 -5.98 14.42 14.61
C VAL A 67 -6.11 14.37 13.09
N SER A 68 -5.33 13.49 12.47
CA SER A 68 -5.39 13.16 11.05
C SER A 68 -5.11 11.67 10.95
N GLU A 69 -6.10 10.92 10.46
CA GLU A 69 -6.16 9.45 10.52
C GLU A 69 -4.95 8.80 9.83
N ILE A 70 -4.62 9.26 8.63
CA ILE A 70 -3.40 8.82 7.93
C ILE A 70 -2.13 9.13 8.73
N LEU A 71 -1.11 8.29 8.61
CA LEU A 71 0.21 8.47 9.20
C LEU A 71 1.25 8.63 8.10
N ILE A 72 2.09 9.65 8.19
CA ILE A 72 3.18 9.92 7.23
C ILE A 72 4.50 9.75 7.96
N PHE A 73 5.37 8.88 7.45
CA PHE A 73 6.71 8.67 7.97
C PHE A 73 7.75 8.93 6.88
N HIS A 74 8.81 9.63 7.25
CA HIS A 74 9.98 9.87 6.40
C HIS A 74 11.20 9.22 7.03
N SER A 75 11.96 8.49 6.23
CA SER A 75 13.29 7.97 6.58
C SER A 75 14.31 8.46 5.54
N GLN A 76 15.59 8.17 5.76
CA GLN A 76 16.66 8.45 4.79
C GLN A 76 16.44 7.76 3.43
N TYR A 77 15.68 6.66 3.39
CA TYR A 77 15.55 5.79 2.21
C TYR A 77 14.09 5.63 1.70
N SER A 78 13.09 6.12 2.45
CA SER A 78 11.67 5.87 2.14
C SER A 78 10.72 6.95 2.65
N GLN A 79 9.56 7.06 1.99
CA GLN A 79 8.42 7.86 2.40
C GLN A 79 7.19 6.94 2.48
N THR A 80 6.64 6.77 3.69
CA THR A 80 5.51 5.86 3.94
C THR A 80 4.25 6.66 4.27
N LEU A 81 3.15 6.34 3.60
CA LEU A 81 1.78 6.77 3.93
C LEU A 81 1.00 5.54 4.41
N LEU A 82 0.73 5.47 5.71
CA LEU A 82 -0.13 4.45 6.31
C LEU A 82 -1.54 5.03 6.45
N ILE A 83 -2.53 4.34 5.90
CA ILE A 83 -3.96 4.66 5.94
C ILE A 83 -4.60 3.61 6.86
N PRO A 84 -4.77 3.90 8.17
CA PRO A 84 -5.45 2.97 9.06
C PRO A 84 -6.92 2.81 8.64
N TYR A 85 -7.53 1.73 9.11
CA TYR A 85 -8.97 1.55 9.01
C TYR A 85 -9.73 2.62 9.81
N HIS A 86 -10.70 3.26 9.17
CA HIS A 86 -11.77 3.99 9.85
C HIS A 86 -13.10 3.24 9.71
N HIS A 87 -13.87 3.15 10.80
CA HIS A 87 -15.02 2.24 10.93
C HIS A 87 -16.18 2.51 9.95
N SER A 88 -16.26 3.72 9.39
CA SER A 88 -17.24 4.09 8.35
C SER A 88 -16.93 3.52 6.95
N LEU A 89 -15.86 2.72 6.80
CA LEU A 89 -15.35 2.24 5.52
C LEU A 89 -15.39 0.72 5.47
N GLU A 90 -16.17 0.13 4.56
CA GLU A 90 -16.33 -1.32 4.46
C GLU A 90 -15.05 -2.05 4.01
N ASN A 91 -14.91 -3.35 4.33
CA ASN A 91 -13.67 -4.10 4.10
C ASN A 91 -13.27 -4.17 2.63
N TYR A 92 -14.24 -4.45 1.75
CA TYR A 92 -14.00 -4.55 0.31
C TYR A 92 -13.55 -3.21 -0.32
N LYS A 93 -13.97 -2.07 0.23
CA LYS A 93 -13.59 -0.73 -0.26
C LYS A 93 -12.09 -0.46 -0.10
N PHE A 94 -11.47 -1.01 0.96
CA PHE A 94 -10.02 -0.98 1.12
C PHE A 94 -9.29 -1.87 0.10
N GLN A 95 -9.83 -3.05 -0.23
CA GLN A 95 -9.26 -3.91 -1.28
C GLN A 95 -9.39 -3.24 -2.66
N TYR A 96 -10.54 -2.66 -2.97
CA TYR A 96 -10.77 -1.97 -4.24
C TYR A 96 -9.91 -0.70 -4.36
N TYR A 97 -9.72 0.06 -3.28
CA TYR A 97 -8.80 1.19 -3.30
C TYR A 97 -7.32 0.76 -3.40
N PHE A 98 -6.93 -0.36 -2.80
CA PHE A 98 -5.58 -0.94 -2.95
C PHE A 98 -5.29 -1.33 -4.41
N ASP A 99 -6.24 -1.99 -5.07
CA ASP A 99 -6.14 -2.33 -6.50
C ASP A 99 -6.20 -1.07 -7.39
N TYR A 100 -6.97 -0.05 -7.03
CA TYR A 100 -7.01 1.26 -7.72
C TYR A 100 -5.73 2.07 -7.58
N VAL A 101 -5.08 2.08 -6.41
CA VAL A 101 -3.77 2.70 -6.21
C VAL A 101 -2.72 1.99 -7.06
N LYS A 102 -2.76 0.65 -7.14
CA LYS A 102 -1.94 -0.11 -8.10
C LYS A 102 -2.19 0.35 -9.53
N ASP A 103 -3.44 0.32 -10.01
CA ASP A 103 -3.77 0.66 -11.41
C ASP A 103 -3.39 2.11 -11.75
N SER A 104 -3.58 3.04 -10.81
CA SER A 104 -3.13 4.43 -10.92
C SER A 104 -1.61 4.53 -11.08
N ILE A 105 -0.83 3.75 -10.33
CA ILE A 105 0.64 3.74 -10.43
C ILE A 105 1.11 3.06 -11.72
N LEU A 106 0.46 1.98 -12.15
CA LEU A 106 0.76 1.34 -13.44
C LEU A 106 0.50 2.29 -14.62
N SER A 107 -0.58 3.09 -14.55
CA SER A 107 -0.94 4.05 -15.60
C SER A 107 0.11 5.15 -15.87
N ILE A 108 1.05 5.38 -14.94
CA ILE A 108 2.14 6.36 -15.08
C ILE A 108 3.51 5.73 -15.36
N GLY A 109 3.54 4.49 -15.88
CA GLY A 109 4.77 3.85 -16.41
C GLY A 109 5.50 2.89 -15.48
N TYR A 110 4.89 2.52 -14.34
CA TYR A 110 5.36 1.42 -13.50
C TYR A 110 4.84 0.07 -14.00
N HIS A 111 5.52 -1.01 -13.65
CA HIS A 111 5.11 -2.39 -13.87
C HIS A 111 5.04 -3.15 -12.54
N THR A 112 4.22 -4.20 -12.46
CA THR A 112 4.20 -5.09 -11.29
C THR A 112 5.35 -6.08 -11.36
N THR A 113 6.34 -5.93 -10.49
CA THR A 113 7.50 -6.83 -10.38
C THR A 113 7.17 -8.08 -9.56
N LEU A 114 6.37 -7.94 -8.51
CA LEU A 114 5.85 -9.05 -7.69
C LEU A 114 4.45 -8.71 -7.15
N ALA A 115 3.59 -9.72 -7.10
CA ALA A 115 2.26 -9.67 -6.48
C ALA A 115 2.10 -10.93 -5.61
N GLU A 116 2.05 -10.75 -4.28
CA GLU A 116 2.05 -11.85 -3.30
C GLU A 116 0.96 -11.67 -2.24
N ARG A 117 0.44 -12.79 -1.74
CA ARG A 117 -0.41 -12.87 -0.55
C ARG A 117 0.26 -13.80 0.45
N GLU A 118 0.47 -13.29 1.65
CA GLU A 118 1.00 -14.00 2.81
C GLU A 118 -0.15 -14.18 3.80
N ILE A 119 -0.43 -15.42 4.22
CA ILE A 119 -1.42 -15.74 5.25
C ILE A 119 -0.67 -16.29 6.47
N ASN A 120 -0.86 -15.64 7.61
CA ASN A 120 -0.38 -16.09 8.91
C ASN A 120 -1.57 -16.52 9.76
N ASP A 121 -1.59 -17.80 10.14
CA ASP A 121 -2.52 -18.28 11.16
C ASP A 121 -1.94 -17.95 12.55
N ARG A 122 -2.71 -17.24 13.37
CA ARG A 122 -2.35 -16.87 14.75
C ARG A 122 -3.36 -17.49 15.71
N GLU A 123 -2.91 -17.78 16.93
CA GLU A 123 -3.68 -18.44 18.00
C GLU A 123 -5.03 -17.74 18.36
N THR A 124 -5.28 -16.54 17.84
CA THR A 124 -6.52 -15.77 18.06
C THR A 124 -7.17 -15.23 16.78
N HIS A 125 -6.51 -15.27 15.62
CA HIS A 125 -6.99 -14.66 14.37
C HIS A 125 -6.13 -15.07 13.16
N ILE A 126 -6.66 -14.89 11.95
CA ILE A 126 -5.88 -14.98 10.71
C ILE A 126 -5.43 -13.57 10.31
N GLU A 127 -4.15 -13.39 10.01
CA GLU A 127 -3.64 -12.22 9.28
C GLU A 127 -3.45 -12.58 7.81
N THR A 128 -3.96 -11.76 6.90
CA THR A 128 -3.60 -11.81 5.48
C THR A 128 -2.92 -10.51 5.06
N THR A 129 -1.68 -10.58 4.59
CA THR A 129 -0.96 -9.44 4.03
C THR A 129 -0.86 -9.61 2.52
N GLU A 130 -1.36 -8.64 1.77
CA GLU A 130 -1.25 -8.59 0.31
C GLU A 130 -0.24 -7.53 -0.09
N ARG A 131 0.72 -7.85 -0.97
CA ARG A 131 1.76 -6.91 -1.42
C ARG A 131 1.84 -6.82 -2.93
N TYR A 132 1.98 -5.59 -3.43
CA TYR A 132 2.40 -5.30 -4.80
C TYR A 132 3.74 -4.55 -4.76
N TYR A 133 4.78 -5.16 -5.33
CA TYR A 133 6.06 -4.52 -5.58
C TYR A 133 6.04 -3.99 -7.01
N LEU A 134 6.19 -2.67 -7.16
CA LEU A 134 6.05 -1.96 -8.43
C LEU A 134 7.38 -1.30 -8.81
N GLY A 135 8.00 -1.80 -9.87
CA GLY A 135 9.20 -1.22 -10.49
C GLY A 135 8.84 -0.17 -11.53
N PHE A 136 9.74 0.77 -11.79
CA PHE A 136 9.62 1.63 -12.98
C PHE A 136 10.16 0.88 -14.20
N SER A 137 9.68 1.18 -15.42
CA SER A 137 10.23 0.54 -16.62
C SER A 137 11.48 1.27 -17.13
N ASP A 138 12.60 0.54 -17.23
CA ASP A 138 13.85 1.01 -17.84
C ASP A 138 13.84 0.93 -19.39
N GLU A 139 12.67 1.08 -20.01
CA GLU A 139 12.56 1.20 -21.48
C GLU A 139 13.10 2.56 -21.96
N PHE A 140 14.43 2.61 -22.09
CA PHE A 140 15.19 3.75 -22.61
C PHE A 140 14.82 4.07 -24.08
N ARG A 141 13.74 4.84 -24.27
CA ARG A 141 13.53 5.59 -25.52
C ARG A 141 14.68 6.57 -25.68
N VAL A 142 15.61 6.27 -26.59
CA VAL A 142 16.80 7.08 -26.87
C VAL A 142 16.38 8.53 -27.17
N GLY A 143 16.86 9.49 -26.38
CA GLY A 143 16.49 10.91 -26.44
C GLY A 143 15.25 11.33 -25.63
N GLY A 144 14.50 10.39 -25.04
CA GLY A 144 13.34 10.67 -24.20
C GLY A 144 13.72 11.09 -22.77
N ARG A 145 13.05 12.13 -22.24
CA ARG A 145 13.15 12.49 -20.81
C ARG A 145 12.22 11.59 -19.99
N ILE A 146 12.79 10.77 -19.11
CA ILE A 146 12.03 9.96 -18.17
C ILE A 146 11.59 10.82 -16.97
N HIS A 147 10.28 10.87 -16.72
CA HIS A 147 9.68 11.57 -15.59
C HIS A 147 9.37 10.62 -14.42
N GLN A 148 10.40 9.92 -13.94
CA GLN A 148 10.29 9.04 -12.77
C GLN A 148 9.96 9.85 -11.51
N LEU A 149 8.81 9.61 -10.90
CA LEU A 149 8.36 10.34 -9.70
C LEU A 149 8.99 9.77 -8.41
N TYR A 150 9.18 8.45 -8.36
CA TYR A 150 9.68 7.70 -7.21
C TYR A 150 10.56 6.52 -7.65
N GLY A 151 11.35 5.96 -6.72
CA GLY A 151 11.96 4.65 -6.91
C GLY A 151 10.92 3.53 -6.87
N SER A 152 11.34 2.31 -6.55
CA SER A 152 10.42 1.18 -6.38
C SER A 152 9.34 1.48 -5.33
N LEU A 153 8.09 1.11 -5.63
CA LEU A 153 6.95 1.33 -4.74
C LEU A 153 6.47 0.00 -4.18
N LEU A 154 6.19 -0.04 -2.87
CA LEU A 154 5.56 -1.16 -2.19
C LEU A 154 4.17 -0.75 -1.72
N LEU A 155 3.15 -1.40 -2.27
CA LEU A 155 1.80 -1.36 -1.73
C LEU A 155 1.63 -2.56 -0.81
N GLU A 156 1.15 -2.37 0.42
CA GLU A 156 0.89 -3.43 1.39
C GLU A 156 -0.50 -3.24 2.02
N LEU A 157 -1.41 -4.19 1.86
CA LEU A 157 -2.73 -4.22 2.49
C LEU A 157 -2.73 -5.30 3.56
N GLN A 158 -3.04 -4.96 4.83
CA GLN A 158 -3.03 -5.89 5.94
C GLN A 158 -4.46 -6.11 6.46
N LEU A 159 -4.92 -7.35 6.32
CA LEU A 159 -6.24 -7.83 6.67
C LEU A 159 -6.13 -8.78 7.87
N LEU A 160 -6.10 -8.20 9.07
CA LEU A 160 -6.56 -8.91 10.28
C LEU A 160 -8.08 -9.03 10.25
N THR A 161 -8.66 -9.70 11.26
CA THR A 161 -10.09 -9.66 11.62
C THR A 161 -10.68 -8.26 11.38
N LEU A 162 -9.97 -7.21 11.82
CA LEU A 162 -9.86 -5.89 11.15
C LEU A 162 -8.44 -5.30 11.43
N LYS A 163 -7.71 -4.48 10.63
CA LYS A 163 -7.68 -4.11 9.18
C LYS A 163 -6.84 -2.81 8.98
N CYS A 164 -6.01 -2.67 7.92
CA CYS A 164 -5.41 -1.38 7.48
C CYS A 164 -4.77 -1.44 6.06
N LEU A 165 -4.41 -0.28 5.48
CA LEU A 165 -3.69 -0.17 4.20
C LEU A 165 -2.43 0.70 4.31
N ARG A 166 -1.30 0.23 3.78
CA ARG A 166 0.01 0.89 3.87
C ARG A 166 0.64 1.08 2.49
N LEU A 167 0.78 2.33 2.06
CA LEU A 167 1.55 2.74 0.90
C LEU A 167 2.99 3.08 1.33
N THR A 168 3.97 2.27 0.93
CA THR A 168 5.39 2.49 1.23
C THR A 168 6.16 2.81 -0.06
N GLY A 169 6.43 4.09 -0.31
CA GLY A 169 7.29 4.50 -1.42
C GLY A 169 8.77 4.48 -1.02
N PHE A 170 9.62 3.80 -1.78
CA PHE A 170 11.07 3.97 -1.66
C PHE A 170 11.54 5.07 -2.60
N VAL A 171 12.29 6.03 -2.06
CA VAL A 171 13.01 7.00 -2.90
C VAL A 171 14.45 6.56 -2.89
N VAL A 172 14.76 5.63 -3.79
CA VAL A 172 16.14 5.41 -4.22
C VAL A 172 16.57 6.70 -4.91
N LYS A 173 17.25 7.60 -4.17
CA LYS A 173 18.04 8.64 -4.82
C LYS A 173 19.04 7.90 -5.70
N GLN A 174 18.97 8.11 -7.02
CA GLN A 174 20.19 8.04 -7.81
C GLN A 174 21.16 9.05 -7.19
N LEU A 175 22.21 8.54 -6.56
CA LEU A 175 23.42 9.30 -6.34
C LEU A 175 23.98 9.56 -7.74
N ARG A 176 23.77 10.78 -8.23
CA ARG A 176 24.62 11.32 -9.29
C ARG A 176 25.91 11.77 -8.61
N GLU A 177 26.96 11.05 -8.90
CA GLU A 177 28.31 11.59 -8.94
C GLU A 177 28.43 12.58 -10.11
#